data_AF-A0A7C4PPB2-F1
#
_entry.id   AF-A0A7C4PPB2-F1
#
_cell.length_a   1.000
_cell.length_b   1.000
_cell.length_c   1.000
_cell.angle_alpha   90.00
_cell.angle_beta   90.00
_cell.angle_gamma   90.00
#
_symmetry.space_group_name_H-M   'P 1'
#
loop_
_entity.id
_entity.type
_entity.pdbx_description
1 polymer ?
#
loop_
_entity_poly.entity_id
_entity_poly.type
_entity_poly.pdbx_seq_one_letter_code
_entity_poly.pdbx_strand_id
1 'polypeptide(L)'
;MMTTTTFTPSATRPPVSTACTSTAPAAPPEPLAVLAALAASKLPIADASVVLEQLSGVKLPPATLDREAKRQGQRAQRLRTQLDHQAATAPQLELTLEPYQMILQLDAWNIRERDDWGQTAARRRRGQEPERWHWVYTGTVFRLDHRGQTAGGRPVISQRGYVLTRRGLDALREQIHGEALLSLESFWRNDRWGLLFPHTDFNPAKN
;
A
#
# COMPACT_ATOMS: atom_id res chain seq x y z
N MET A 1 -56.40 -30.58 43.82
CA MET A 1 -55.32 -29.60 44.04
C MET A 1 -54.03 -30.13 43.41
N MET A 2 -53.65 -29.55 42.28
CA MET A 2 -52.26 -29.24 41.90
C MET A 2 -52.35 -28.57 40.53
N THR A 3 -52.14 -27.26 40.53
CA THR A 3 -52.26 -26.36 39.38
C THR A 3 -50.91 -26.35 38.67
N THR A 4 -50.82 -26.87 37.46
CA THR A 4 -49.61 -26.78 36.64
C THR A 4 -49.77 -25.64 35.65
N THR A 5 -49.16 -24.50 35.96
CA THR A 5 -49.13 -23.31 35.10
C THR A 5 -48.11 -23.52 33.98
N THR A 6 -48.60 -23.62 32.75
CA THR A 6 -47.81 -23.50 31.51
C THR A 6 -47.23 -22.10 31.37
N PHE A 7 -45.92 -22.01 31.17
CA PHE A 7 -45.22 -20.75 30.87
C PHE A 7 -44.93 -20.69 29.36
N THR A 8 -45.65 -19.82 28.65
CA THR A 8 -45.46 -19.57 27.21
C THR A 8 -44.61 -18.31 27.05
N PRO A 9 -43.38 -18.37 26.51
CA PRO A 9 -42.59 -17.16 26.29
C PRO A 9 -43.13 -16.40 25.07
N SER A 10 -43.91 -15.34 25.33
CA SER A 10 -44.25 -14.33 24.34
C SER A 10 -43.07 -13.37 24.18
N ALA A 11 -42.32 -13.50 23.08
CA ALA A 11 -41.28 -12.56 22.69
C ALA A 11 -41.55 -12.09 21.25
N THR A 12 -42.60 -11.30 21.08
CA THR A 12 -42.82 -10.53 19.85
C THR A 12 -41.76 -9.42 19.79
N ARG A 13 -40.60 -9.72 19.23
CA ARG A 13 -39.59 -8.71 18.89
C ARG A 13 -40.07 -8.01 17.62
N PRO A 14 -40.28 -6.68 17.59
CA PRO A 14 -40.64 -5.99 16.35
C PRO A 14 -39.51 -6.16 15.33
N PRO A 15 -39.82 -6.38 14.04
CA PRO A 15 -38.81 -6.41 13.01
C PRO A 15 -38.21 -5.01 12.89
N VAL A 16 -36.93 -4.88 13.22
CA VAL A 16 -36.12 -3.71 12.86
C VAL A 16 -35.91 -3.79 11.35
N SER A 17 -36.87 -3.26 10.60
CA SER A 17 -36.72 -2.97 9.18
C SER A 17 -35.94 -1.67 9.05
N THR A 18 -34.61 -1.75 9.21
CA THR A 18 -33.73 -0.71 8.67
C THR A 18 -33.54 -1.03 7.20
N ALA A 19 -34.50 -0.60 6.37
CA ALA A 19 -34.26 -0.42 4.96
C ALA A 19 -33.18 0.65 4.80
N CYS A 20 -31.91 0.23 4.82
CA CYS A 20 -30.78 1.07 4.41
C CYS A 20 -30.86 1.27 2.90
N THR A 21 -31.75 2.14 2.44
CA THR A 21 -31.59 2.80 1.14
C THR A 21 -30.51 3.86 1.28
N SER A 22 -29.25 3.43 1.47
CA SER A 22 -28.12 4.32 1.33
C SER A 22 -27.82 4.44 -0.15
N THR A 23 -28.33 5.48 -0.79
CA THR A 23 -27.69 6.00 -2.01
C THR A 23 -26.23 6.24 -1.62
N ALA A 24 -25.30 5.52 -2.24
CA ALA A 24 -23.89 5.64 -1.91
C ALA A 24 -23.50 7.12 -2.06
N PRO A 25 -22.92 7.77 -1.05
CA PRO A 25 -22.54 9.17 -1.17
C PRO A 25 -21.52 9.27 -2.32
N ALA A 26 -21.64 10.36 -3.09
CA ALA A 26 -20.75 10.68 -4.19
C ALA A 26 -19.29 10.61 -3.72
N ALA A 27 -18.39 10.19 -4.61
CA ALA A 27 -16.96 10.13 -4.30
C ALA A 27 -16.46 11.54 -3.89
N PRO A 28 -15.60 11.63 -2.86
CA PRO A 28 -15.01 12.91 -2.50
C PRO A 28 -14.13 13.45 -3.65
N PRO A 29 -13.93 14.78 -3.74
CA PRO A 29 -12.99 15.36 -4.70
C PRO A 29 -11.57 14.81 -4.48
N GLU A 30 -10.79 14.68 -5.56
CA GLU A 30 -9.45 14.03 -5.56
C GLU A 30 -8.51 14.48 -4.42
N PRO A 31 -8.36 15.79 -4.09
CA PRO A 31 -7.50 16.19 -2.97
C PRO A 31 -7.92 15.57 -1.64
N LEU A 32 -9.23 15.48 -1.39
CA LEU A 32 -9.78 14.91 -0.17
C LEU A 32 -9.70 13.37 -0.19
N ALA A 33 -9.78 12.76 -1.38
CA ALA A 33 -9.53 11.33 -1.55
C ALA A 33 -8.08 10.92 -1.22
N VAL A 34 -7.11 11.73 -1.65
CA VAL A 34 -5.70 11.53 -1.33
C VAL A 34 -5.46 11.69 0.17
N LEU A 35 -6.03 12.71 0.80
CA LEU A 35 -5.95 12.91 2.25
C LEU A 35 -6.60 11.76 3.03
N ALA A 36 -7.74 11.25 2.58
CA ALA A 36 -8.41 10.09 3.16
C ALA A 36 -7.51 8.84 3.15
N ALA A 37 -6.88 8.54 2.01
CA ALA A 37 -5.96 7.42 1.90
C ALA A 37 -4.70 7.61 2.76
N LEU A 38 -4.14 8.82 2.81
CA LEU A 38 -2.98 9.13 3.65
C LEU A 38 -3.31 8.95 5.14
N ALA A 39 -4.44 9.49 5.60
CA ALA A 39 -4.87 9.36 7.00
C ALA A 39 -5.12 7.89 7.37
N ALA A 40 -5.82 7.14 6.52
CA ALA A 40 -6.05 5.70 6.71
C ALA A 40 -4.76 4.88 6.76
N SER A 41 -3.68 5.35 6.13
CA SER A 41 -2.38 4.65 6.17
C SER A 41 -1.64 4.79 7.50
N LYS A 42 -2.05 5.74 8.35
CA LYS A 42 -1.37 6.08 9.62
C LYS A 42 -2.25 5.86 10.84
N LEU A 43 -3.57 5.86 10.65
CA LEU A 43 -4.54 5.85 11.74
C LEU A 43 -5.64 4.82 11.48
N PRO A 44 -6.24 4.25 12.54
CA PRO A 44 -7.52 3.55 12.42
C PRO A 44 -8.56 4.43 11.71
N ILE A 45 -9.42 3.82 10.89
CA ILE A 45 -10.40 4.54 10.05
C ILE A 45 -11.30 5.49 10.86
N ALA A 46 -11.70 5.09 12.07
CA ALA A 46 -12.51 5.92 12.95
C ALA A 46 -11.77 7.20 13.38
N ASP A 47 -10.51 7.06 13.78
CA ASP A 47 -9.67 8.18 14.21
C ASP A 47 -9.30 9.07 13.01
N ALA A 48 -9.00 8.46 11.86
CA ALA A 48 -8.73 9.17 10.61
C ALA A 48 -9.91 10.05 10.18
N SER A 49 -11.15 9.58 10.38
CA SER A 49 -12.37 10.33 10.08
C SER A 49 -12.49 11.57 10.96
N VAL A 50 -12.25 11.43 12.28
CA VAL A 50 -12.28 12.56 13.23
C VAL A 50 -11.18 13.57 12.94
N VAL A 51 -9.95 13.11 12.73
CA VAL A 51 -8.79 13.98 12.48
C VAL A 51 -8.97 14.77 11.17
N LEU A 52 -9.45 14.12 10.11
CA LEU A 52 -9.70 14.82 8.85
C LEU A 52 -10.82 15.84 8.95
N GLU A 53 -11.89 15.54 9.68
CA GLU A 53 -12.97 16.52 9.93
C GLU A 53 -12.43 17.74 10.69
N GLN A 54 -11.59 17.53 11.71
CA GLN A 54 -10.98 18.61 12.48
C GLN A 54 -10.02 19.49 11.66
N LEU A 55 -9.22 18.88 10.77
CA LEU A 55 -8.21 19.60 9.97
C LEU A 55 -8.80 20.27 8.73
N SER A 56 -9.83 19.67 8.12
CA SER A 56 -10.37 20.14 6.84
C SER A 56 -11.73 20.85 6.96
N GLY A 57 -12.41 20.71 8.11
CA GLY A 57 -13.80 21.14 8.28
C GLY A 57 -14.82 20.30 7.48
N VAL A 58 -14.37 19.31 6.72
CA VAL A 58 -15.23 18.44 5.90
C VAL A 58 -15.48 17.13 6.62
N LYS A 59 -16.76 16.85 6.90
CA LYS A 59 -17.16 15.58 7.47
C LYS A 59 -17.01 14.45 6.46
N LEU A 60 -16.12 13.50 6.75
CA LEU A 60 -15.88 12.35 5.90
C LEU A 60 -16.18 11.06 6.68
N PRO A 61 -17.37 10.47 6.51
CA PRO A 61 -17.79 9.31 7.30
C PRO A 61 -16.81 8.13 7.19
N PRO A 62 -16.62 7.32 8.25
CA PRO A 62 -15.71 6.17 8.25
C PRO A 62 -15.89 5.24 7.04
N ALA A 63 -17.13 4.95 6.64
CA ALA A 63 -17.41 4.08 5.49
C ALA A 63 -17.05 4.72 4.14
N THR A 64 -17.04 6.05 4.03
CA THR A 64 -16.56 6.75 2.83
C THR A 64 -15.04 6.78 2.81
N LEU A 65 -14.41 7.03 3.96
CA LEU A 65 -12.97 7.00 4.14
C LEU A 65 -12.38 5.63 3.78
N ASP A 66 -12.95 4.56 4.33
CA ASP A 66 -12.54 3.17 4.06
C ASP A 66 -12.64 2.82 2.57
N ARG A 67 -13.77 3.16 1.93
CA ARG A 67 -13.94 2.94 0.49
C ARG A 67 -12.90 3.68 -0.33
N GLU A 68 -12.56 4.91 0.04
CA GLU A 68 -11.59 5.70 -0.71
C GLU A 68 -10.16 5.21 -0.50
N ALA A 69 -9.78 4.90 0.75
CA ALA A 69 -8.51 4.26 1.04
C ALA A 69 -8.34 2.95 0.25
N LYS A 70 -9.41 2.13 0.17
CA LYS A 70 -9.43 0.90 -0.64
C LYS A 70 -9.27 1.18 -2.13
N ARG A 71 -9.96 2.18 -2.68
CA ARG A 71 -9.81 2.58 -4.10
C ARG A 71 -8.39 3.03 -4.42
N GLN A 72 -7.80 3.88 -3.58
CA GLN A 72 -6.42 4.36 -3.77
C GLN A 72 -5.41 3.21 -3.62
N GLY A 73 -5.62 2.29 -2.66
CA GLY A 73 -4.81 1.08 -2.54
C GLY A 73 -4.86 0.20 -3.79
N GLN A 74 -6.05 -0.02 -4.36
CA GLN A 74 -6.22 -0.75 -5.62
C GLN A 74 -5.57 -0.02 -6.81
N ARG A 75 -5.65 1.30 -6.85
CA ARG A 75 -4.96 2.12 -7.87
C ARG A 75 -3.44 1.96 -7.75
N ALA A 76 -2.90 2.03 -6.53
CA ALA A 76 -1.48 1.84 -6.28
C ALA A 76 -1.00 0.44 -6.69
N GLN A 77 -1.78 -0.61 -6.44
CA GLN A 77 -1.48 -1.98 -6.89
C GLN A 77 -1.44 -2.10 -8.42
N ARG A 78 -2.39 -1.48 -9.12
CA ARG A 78 -2.41 -1.45 -10.60
C ARG A 78 -1.18 -0.72 -11.15
N LEU A 79 -0.86 0.46 -10.59
CA LEU A 79 0.33 1.21 -10.98
C LEU A 79 1.60 0.40 -10.75
N ARG A 80 1.73 -0.25 -9.58
CA ARG A 80 2.87 -1.11 -9.28
C ARG A 80 3.00 -2.25 -10.29
N THR A 81 1.90 -2.91 -10.62
CA THR A 81 1.90 -4.01 -11.61
C THR A 81 2.35 -3.53 -12.99
N GLN A 82 1.92 -2.33 -13.40
CA GLN A 82 2.37 -1.72 -14.65
C GLN A 82 3.86 -1.41 -14.63
N LEU A 83 4.38 -0.83 -13.54
CA LEU A 83 5.80 -0.53 -13.38
C LEU A 83 6.65 -1.81 -13.37
N ASP A 84 6.20 -2.84 -12.67
CA ASP A 84 6.89 -4.15 -12.65
C ASP A 84 6.95 -4.76 -14.06
N HIS A 85 5.85 -4.70 -14.83
CA HIS A 85 5.83 -5.16 -16.21
C HIS A 85 6.77 -4.33 -17.09
N GLN A 86 6.76 -3.01 -16.97
CA GLN A 86 7.66 -2.14 -17.72
C GLN A 86 9.13 -2.45 -17.41
N ALA A 87 9.47 -2.64 -16.14
CA ALA A 87 10.80 -3.03 -15.69
C ALA A 87 11.24 -4.38 -16.27
N ALA A 88 10.35 -5.37 -16.29
CA ALA A 88 10.62 -6.70 -16.85
C ALA A 88 10.85 -6.68 -18.37
N THR A 89 10.24 -5.72 -19.07
CA THR A 89 10.38 -5.57 -20.53
C THR A 89 11.43 -4.55 -20.97
N ALA A 90 11.99 -3.79 -20.02
CA ALA A 90 12.98 -2.78 -20.35
C ALA A 90 14.23 -3.46 -20.91
N PRO A 91 14.84 -2.92 -22.00
CA PRO A 91 16.10 -3.44 -22.49
C PRO A 91 17.12 -3.37 -21.36
N GLN A 92 17.81 -4.49 -21.13
CA GLN A 92 18.88 -4.57 -20.15
C GLN A 92 19.90 -3.47 -20.48
N LEU A 93 19.96 -2.45 -19.62
CA LEU A 93 20.99 -1.41 -19.74
C LEU A 93 22.34 -2.12 -19.69
N GLU A 94 23.27 -1.74 -20.58
CA GLU A 94 24.66 -2.16 -20.47
C GLU A 94 25.14 -1.78 -19.07
N LEU A 95 25.33 -2.79 -18.23
CA LEU A 95 25.93 -2.61 -16.93
C LEU A 95 27.35 -2.13 -17.20
N THR A 96 27.69 -0.91 -16.78
CA THR A 96 29.10 -0.53 -16.63
C THR A 96 29.73 -1.59 -15.74
N LEU A 97 30.64 -2.36 -16.32
CA LEU A 97 31.24 -3.59 -15.79
C LEU A 97 32.14 -3.36 -14.57
N GLU A 98 32.17 -2.14 -14.03
CA GLU A 98 32.91 -1.83 -12.82
C GLU A 98 32.27 -2.57 -11.63
N PRO A 99 33.04 -3.39 -10.90
CA PRO A 99 32.52 -4.08 -9.72
C PRO A 99 31.97 -3.07 -8.72
N TYR A 100 30.68 -3.21 -8.39
CA TYR A 100 30.04 -2.44 -7.34
C TYR A 100 29.44 -3.35 -6.29
N GLN A 101 29.31 -2.83 -5.07
CA GLN A 101 28.66 -3.55 -3.98
C GLN A 101 27.19 -3.17 -3.90
N MET A 102 26.34 -4.20 -3.96
CA MET A 102 24.91 -4.11 -3.71
C MET A 102 24.58 -4.77 -2.38
N ILE A 103 23.71 -4.14 -1.59
CA ILE A 103 23.14 -4.75 -0.39
C ILE A 103 21.65 -4.97 -0.64
N LEU A 104 21.19 -6.19 -0.41
CA LEU A 104 19.79 -6.56 -0.44
C LEU A 104 19.35 -6.88 0.99
N GLN A 105 18.37 -6.13 1.50
CA GLN A 105 17.72 -6.46 2.77
C GLN A 105 16.36 -7.07 2.46
N LEU A 106 16.15 -8.31 2.89
CA LEU A 106 14.91 -9.07 2.68
C LEU A 106 14.26 -9.36 4.03
N ASP A 107 12.93 -9.31 4.07
CA ASP A 107 12.16 -9.65 5.26
C ASP A 107 10.77 -10.19 4.87
N ALA A 108 10.15 -10.98 5.75
CA ALA A 108 8.84 -11.59 5.51
C ALA A 108 7.99 -11.62 6.78
N TRP A 109 6.78 -11.08 6.68
CA TRP A 109 5.87 -10.89 7.81
C TRP A 109 4.59 -11.64 7.51
N ASN A 110 3.99 -12.28 8.52
CA ASN A 110 2.69 -12.93 8.36
C ASN A 110 1.59 -12.04 8.92
N ILE A 111 0.70 -11.53 8.07
CA ILE A 111 -0.38 -10.64 8.47
C ILE A 111 -1.70 -11.40 8.50
N ARG A 112 -2.51 -11.11 9.53
CA ARG A 112 -3.87 -11.62 9.60
C ARG A 112 -4.86 -10.59 9.08
N GLU A 113 -5.56 -10.90 8.00
CA GLU A 113 -6.62 -10.05 7.48
C GLU A 113 -7.98 -10.50 8.01
N ARG A 114 -8.80 -9.51 8.37
CA ARG A 114 -10.20 -9.70 8.78
C ARG A 114 -11.10 -9.04 7.76
N ASP A 115 -11.15 -9.66 6.59
CA ASP A 115 -12.03 -9.32 5.48
C ASP A 115 -13.33 -10.14 5.51
N ASP A 116 -14.28 -9.78 4.65
CA ASP A 116 -15.48 -10.58 4.37
C ASP A 116 -16.25 -11.03 5.61
N TRP A 117 -16.44 -10.08 6.53
CA TRP A 117 -17.12 -10.30 7.79
C TRP A 117 -18.52 -10.88 7.55
N GLY A 118 -18.87 -11.92 8.31
CA GLY A 118 -20.15 -12.64 8.17
C GLY A 118 -20.24 -13.58 6.96
N GLN A 119 -19.27 -13.60 6.04
CA GLN A 119 -19.33 -14.45 4.84
C GLN A 119 -18.68 -15.84 5.03
N THR A 120 -17.98 -16.09 6.13
CA THR A 120 -17.24 -17.35 6.39
C THR A 120 -18.10 -18.59 6.17
N ALA A 121 -19.30 -18.65 6.76
CA ALA A 121 -20.18 -19.80 6.65
C ALA A 121 -20.72 -20.00 5.22
N ALA A 122 -20.90 -18.92 4.46
CA ALA A 122 -21.32 -19.00 3.06
C ALA A 122 -20.17 -19.50 2.16
N ARG A 123 -18.93 -19.06 2.40
CA ARG A 123 -17.73 -19.52 1.69
C ARG A 123 -17.43 -21.00 1.94
N ARG A 124 -17.47 -21.44 3.20
CA ARG A 124 -17.27 -22.85 3.56
C ARG A 124 -18.29 -23.78 2.91
N ARG A 125 -19.56 -23.36 2.83
CA ARG A 125 -20.60 -24.12 2.10
C ARG A 125 -20.32 -24.27 0.61
N ARG A 126 -19.54 -23.35 0.02
CA ARG A 126 -19.06 -23.43 -1.37
C ARG A 126 -17.71 -24.14 -1.50
N GLY A 127 -17.21 -24.78 -0.44
CA GLY A 127 -15.91 -25.45 -0.42
C GLY A 127 -14.72 -24.50 -0.38
N GLN A 128 -14.93 -23.22 -0.11
CA GLN A 128 -13.87 -22.21 -0.04
C GLN A 128 -13.54 -21.93 1.44
N GLU A 129 -12.38 -22.38 1.90
CA GLU A 129 -11.88 -21.99 3.22
C GLU A 129 -11.26 -20.58 3.12
N PRO A 130 -11.75 -19.59 3.88
CA PRO A 130 -11.17 -18.26 3.83
C PRO A 130 -9.74 -18.27 4.41
N GLU A 131 -8.75 -18.02 3.56
CA GLU A 131 -7.38 -17.77 4.00
C GLU A 131 -7.35 -16.46 4.78
N ARG A 132 -6.89 -16.51 6.05
CA ARG A 132 -6.84 -15.33 6.93
C ARG A 132 -5.43 -14.84 7.19
N TRP A 133 -4.44 -15.66 6.90
CA TRP A 133 -3.03 -15.39 7.15
C TRP A 133 -2.33 -15.28 5.81
N HIS A 134 -1.67 -14.16 5.57
CA HIS A 134 -1.00 -13.87 4.32
C HIS A 134 0.46 -13.54 4.60
N TRP A 135 1.35 -14.23 3.91
CA TRP A 135 2.75 -13.83 3.88
C TRP A 135 2.91 -12.56 3.04
N VAL A 136 3.54 -11.57 3.62
CA VAL A 136 3.98 -10.34 2.96
C VAL A 136 5.49 -10.39 2.92
N TYR A 137 6.06 -10.38 1.72
CA TYR A 137 7.50 -10.34 1.50
C TYR A 137 7.92 -8.91 1.18
N THR A 138 9.06 -8.51 1.71
CA THR A 138 9.63 -7.19 1.50
C THR A 138 11.10 -7.30 1.09
N GLY A 139 11.53 -6.33 0.28
CA GLY A 139 12.89 -6.23 -0.19
C GLY A 139 13.30 -4.77 -0.27
N THR A 140 14.53 -4.47 0.11
CA THR A 140 15.13 -3.15 -0.04
C THR A 140 16.48 -3.30 -0.75
N VAL A 141 16.65 -2.55 -1.84
CA VAL A 141 17.85 -2.62 -2.69
C VAL A 141 18.70 -1.38 -2.47
N PHE A 142 19.96 -1.58 -2.08
CA PHE A 142 20.94 -0.52 -1.88
C PHE A 142 22.11 -0.68 -2.84
N ARG A 143 22.45 0.39 -3.55
CA ARG A 143 23.61 0.46 -4.45
C ARG A 143 24.68 1.38 -3.86
N LEU A 144 25.82 0.81 -3.45
CA LEU A 144 26.86 1.55 -2.74
C LEU A 144 27.77 2.37 -3.66
N ASP A 145 27.76 2.09 -4.95
CA ASP A 145 28.41 2.89 -6.00
C ASP A 145 27.76 4.26 -6.16
N HIS A 146 26.48 4.40 -5.80
CA HIS A 146 25.78 5.68 -5.84
C HIS A 146 25.89 6.43 -4.51
N ARG A 147 26.72 6.01 -3.56
CA ARG A 147 26.85 6.71 -2.27
C ARG A 147 27.32 8.16 -2.45
N GLY A 148 26.61 9.09 -1.81
CA GLY A 148 27.10 10.46 -1.62
C GLY A 148 27.99 10.55 -0.38
N GLN A 149 28.59 11.71 -0.18
CA GLN A 149 29.23 12.08 1.08
C GLN A 149 28.61 13.38 1.58
N THR A 150 28.40 13.48 2.90
CA THR A 150 28.07 14.77 3.51
C THR A 150 29.28 15.71 3.43
N ALA A 151 29.07 17.00 3.69
CA ALA A 151 30.18 17.96 3.81
C ALA A 151 31.25 17.55 4.85
N GLY A 152 30.88 16.72 5.84
CA GLY A 152 31.79 16.13 6.83
C GLY A 152 32.35 14.76 6.45
N GLY A 153 32.21 14.31 5.19
CA GLY A 153 32.78 13.05 4.69
C GLY A 153 31.99 11.78 5.07
N ARG A 154 30.83 11.90 5.73
CA ARG A 154 30.01 10.74 6.11
C ARG A 154 29.34 10.14 4.86
N PRO A 155 29.45 8.83 4.59
CA PRO A 155 28.77 8.21 3.47
C PRO A 155 27.25 8.24 3.69
N VAL A 156 26.52 8.57 2.62
CA VAL A 156 25.05 8.56 2.58
C VAL A 156 24.58 7.75 1.37
N ILE A 157 23.54 6.94 1.57
CA ILE A 157 22.90 6.21 0.49
C ILE A 157 22.06 7.22 -0.30
N SER A 158 22.44 7.46 -1.56
CA SER A 158 21.69 8.39 -2.42
C SER A 158 20.42 7.75 -3.01
N GLN A 159 20.40 6.41 -3.13
CA GLN A 159 19.36 5.67 -3.84
C GLN A 159 19.00 4.36 -3.15
N ARG A 160 17.69 4.07 -3.15
CA ARG A 160 17.12 2.87 -2.57
C ARG A 160 15.84 2.46 -3.29
N GLY A 161 15.79 1.21 -3.74
CA GLY A 161 14.57 0.58 -4.25
C GLY A 161 13.82 -0.16 -3.15
N TYR A 162 12.49 -0.27 -3.27
CA TYR A 162 11.66 -1.01 -2.32
C TYR A 162 10.68 -1.93 -3.01
N VAL A 163 10.52 -3.11 -2.43
CA VAL A 163 9.55 -4.13 -2.84
C VAL A 163 8.71 -4.53 -1.63
N LEU A 164 7.41 -4.62 -1.83
CA LEU A 164 6.48 -5.20 -0.87
C LEU A 164 5.39 -5.96 -1.63
N THR A 165 5.25 -7.26 -1.38
CA THR A 165 4.35 -8.11 -2.16
C THR A 165 3.74 -9.26 -1.37
N ARG A 166 2.46 -9.56 -1.68
CA ARG A 166 1.73 -10.73 -1.20
C ARG A 166 1.66 -11.85 -2.24
N ARG A 167 2.28 -11.66 -3.40
CA ARG A 167 2.18 -12.59 -4.55
C ARG A 167 3.15 -13.79 -4.46
N GLY A 168 3.89 -13.92 -3.37
CA GLY A 168 4.86 -14.99 -3.16
C GLY A 168 6.31 -14.61 -3.54
N LEU A 169 7.21 -15.58 -3.38
CA LEU A 169 8.65 -15.40 -3.56
C LEU A 169 9.05 -15.14 -5.03
N ASP A 170 8.34 -15.72 -6.00
CA ASP A 170 8.64 -15.48 -7.41
C ASP A 170 8.40 -14.02 -7.79
N ALA A 171 7.28 -13.45 -7.35
CA ALA A 171 7.00 -12.04 -7.52
C ALA A 171 8.02 -11.16 -6.79
N LEU A 172 8.44 -11.55 -5.58
CA LEU A 172 9.51 -10.84 -4.86
C LEU A 172 10.81 -10.82 -5.67
N ARG A 173 11.22 -11.96 -6.23
CA ARG A 173 12.43 -12.09 -7.05
C ARG A 173 12.37 -11.17 -8.27
N GLU A 174 11.27 -11.21 -9.02
CA GLU A 174 11.07 -10.39 -10.22
C GLU A 174 11.10 -8.89 -9.88
N GLN A 175 10.41 -8.49 -8.81
CA GLN A 175 10.33 -7.10 -8.39
C GLN A 175 11.67 -6.59 -7.86
N ILE A 176 12.42 -7.38 -7.10
CA ILE A 176 13.76 -7.00 -6.63
C ILE A 176 14.72 -6.84 -7.80
N HIS A 177 14.65 -7.75 -8.77
CA HIS A 177 15.44 -7.64 -9.98
C HIS A 177 15.12 -6.34 -10.73
N GLY A 178 13.82 -6.03 -10.90
CA GLY A 178 13.37 -4.76 -11.48
C GLY A 178 13.86 -3.53 -10.72
N GLU A 179 13.75 -3.50 -9.39
CA GLU A 179 14.24 -2.38 -8.56
C GLU A 179 15.77 -2.23 -8.62
N ALA A 180 16.50 -3.34 -8.70
CA ALA A 180 17.96 -3.33 -8.83
C ALA A 180 18.41 -2.73 -10.18
N LEU A 181 17.65 -2.99 -11.24
CA LEU A 181 17.86 -2.38 -12.55
C LEU A 181 17.39 -0.91 -12.58
N LEU A 182 16.18 -0.60 -12.09
CA LEU A 182 15.60 0.75 -12.10
C LEU A 182 16.25 1.74 -11.13
N SER A 183 16.97 1.26 -10.12
CA SER A 183 17.87 2.12 -9.33
C SER A 183 18.88 2.85 -10.24
N LEU A 184 19.07 2.45 -11.49
CA LEU A 184 19.83 3.21 -12.50
C LEU A 184 19.12 4.49 -13.01
N GLU A 185 17.78 4.57 -13.00
CA GLU A 185 17.00 5.54 -13.81
C GLU A 185 16.31 6.65 -13.00
N SER A 186 16.16 6.48 -11.68
CA SER A 186 15.22 7.27 -10.86
C SER A 186 15.62 8.73 -10.57
N PHE A 187 16.91 9.07 -10.68
CA PHE A 187 17.37 10.46 -10.57
C PHE A 187 17.32 11.23 -11.90
N TRP A 188 17.39 10.51 -13.02
CA TRP A 188 17.31 11.08 -14.36
C TRP A 188 15.88 11.48 -14.74
N ARG A 189 14.91 10.60 -14.49
CA ARG A 189 13.51 10.80 -14.90
C ARG A 189 12.76 11.91 -14.14
N ASN A 190 13.28 12.36 -12.99
CA ASN A 190 12.54 13.25 -12.09
C ASN A 190 13.09 14.69 -12.03
N ASP A 191 14.07 15.06 -12.86
CA ASP A 191 14.65 16.43 -12.90
C ASP A 191 15.08 16.99 -11.53
N ARG A 192 15.41 16.10 -10.59
CA ARG A 192 15.73 16.44 -9.18
C ARG A 192 17.22 16.44 -8.86
N TRP A 193 18.07 16.42 -9.88
CA TRP A 193 19.53 16.47 -9.76
C TRP A 193 20.03 17.68 -8.94
N GLY A 194 19.39 18.85 -9.13
CA GLY A 194 19.74 20.09 -8.41
C GLY A 194 19.43 20.11 -6.92
N LEU A 195 18.69 19.14 -6.38
CA LEU A 195 18.40 19.04 -4.93
C LEU A 195 19.53 18.38 -4.14
N LEU A 196 20.43 17.66 -4.81
CA LEU A 196 21.57 16.99 -4.16
C LEU A 196 22.88 17.79 -4.25
N PHE A 197 23.06 18.59 -5.30
CA PHE A 197 24.27 19.39 -5.51
C PHE A 197 23.91 20.81 -6.01
N PRO A 198 23.56 21.76 -5.13
CA PRO A 198 23.13 23.10 -5.52
C PRO A 198 24.23 24.02 -6.11
N HIS A 199 25.44 23.50 -6.37
CA HIS A 199 26.62 24.29 -6.76
C HIS A 199 27.41 23.70 -7.94
N THR A 200 26.85 22.73 -8.67
CA THR A 200 27.47 22.18 -9.89
C THR A 200 26.54 22.34 -11.08
N ASP A 201 26.83 23.32 -11.95
CA ASP A 201 26.20 23.52 -13.27
C ASP A 201 26.61 22.45 -14.31
N PHE A 202 27.09 21.29 -13.86
CA PHE A 202 27.57 20.25 -14.75
C PHE A 202 26.41 19.47 -15.34
N ASN A 203 26.18 19.67 -16.65
CA ASN A 203 25.23 18.92 -17.47
C ASN A 203 26.00 17.97 -18.42
N PRO A 204 26.05 16.66 -18.14
CA PRO A 204 26.75 15.69 -18.99
C PRO A 204 26.03 15.37 -20.32
N ALA A 205 24.79 15.83 -20.54
CA ALA A 205 24.06 15.63 -21.80
C ALA A 205 24.34 16.72 -22.85
N LYS A 206 25.23 17.67 -22.55
CA LYS A 206 25.69 18.71 -23.49
C LYS A 206 27.06 18.40 -24.12
N ASN A 207 27.58 17.18 -23.96
CA ASN A 207 28.71 16.64 -24.73
C ASN A 207 28.40 15.21 -25.16
#